data_AF-A0A432ZER6-F1
#
_entry.id   AF-A0A432ZER6-F1
#
_cell.length_a   1.000
_cell.length_b   1.000
_cell.length_c   1.000
_cell.angle_alpha   90.00
_cell.angle_beta   90.00
_cell.angle_gamma   90.00
#
_symmetry.space_group_name_H-M   'P 1'
#
loop_
_entity.id
_entity.type
_entity.pdbx_description
1 polymer ?
#
loop_
_entity_poly.entity_id
_entity_poly.type
_entity_poly.pdbx_seq_one_letter_code
_entity_poly.pdbx_strand_id
1 'polypeptide(L)'
;MDTASMKLTRNELQQLEDFERRRIALNQSQWWERLSMDQKFGIYQLQKFGYDLAFIRNTEDGPLAIARRGHDFATIDGEGEVNLNPDITFRD
;
A
#
# COMPACT_ATOMS: atom_id res chain seq x y z
N MET A 1 2.88 12.02 44.15
CA MET A 1 2.00 11.88 42.98
C MET A 1 2.46 10.65 42.24
N ASP A 2 1.93 9.49 42.59
CA ASP A 2 2.29 8.23 41.96
C ASP A 2 1.69 8.18 40.55
N THR A 3 2.54 8.27 39.54
CA THR A 3 2.19 7.89 38.17
C THR A 3 2.05 6.38 38.14
N ALA A 4 0.83 5.90 38.39
CA ALA A 4 0.47 4.51 38.20
C ALA A 4 0.82 4.11 36.76
N SER A 5 1.84 3.26 36.62
CA SER A 5 2.18 2.62 35.35
C SER A 5 0.98 1.76 34.93
N MET A 6 0.14 2.28 34.04
CA MET A 6 -0.94 1.51 33.42
C MET A 6 -0.31 0.40 32.58
N LYS A 7 -0.23 -0.80 33.17
CA LYS A 7 0.15 -2.01 32.44
C LYS A 7 -1.05 -2.43 31.61
N LEU A 8 -0.91 -2.27 30.30
CA LEU A 8 -1.92 -2.68 29.35
C LEU A 8 -2.12 -4.20 29.40
N THR A 9 -3.38 -4.64 29.34
CA THR A 9 -3.70 -6.06 29.30
C THR A 9 -3.32 -6.67 27.95
N ARG A 10 -3.19 -8.00 27.89
CA ARG A 10 -2.88 -8.72 26.64
C ARG A 10 -3.89 -8.43 25.53
N ASN A 11 -5.16 -8.27 25.88
CA ASN A 11 -6.22 -7.97 24.91
C ASN A 11 -6.12 -6.54 24.37
N GLU A 12 -5.82 -5.58 25.24
CA GLU A 12 -5.60 -4.19 24.82
C GLU A 12 -4.32 -4.06 23.98
N LEU A 13 -3.26 -4.82 24.28
CA LEU A 13 -2.06 -4.90 23.44
C LEU A 13 -2.39 -5.45 22.06
N GLN A 14 -3.16 -6.54 21.98
CA GLN A 14 -3.59 -7.12 20.71
C GLN A 14 -4.47 -6.14 19.91
N GLN A 15 -5.38 -5.43 20.58
CA GLN A 15 -6.22 -4.41 19.95
C GLN A 15 -5.40 -3.22 19.46
N LEU A 16 -4.37 -2.79 20.21
CA LEU A 16 -3.43 -1.77 19.76
C LEU A 16 -2.60 -2.26 18.57
N GLU A 17 -2.08 -3.48 18.58
CA GLU A 17 -1.36 -4.04 17.42
C GLU A 17 -2.27 -4.10 16.18
N ASP A 18 -3.50 -4.54 16.33
CA ASP A 18 -4.45 -4.64 15.22
C ASP A 18 -4.94 -3.26 14.75
N PHE A 19 -4.98 -2.29 15.66
CA PHE A 19 -5.24 -0.90 15.34
C PHE A 19 -4.04 -0.25 14.64
N GLU A 20 -2.81 -0.48 15.11
CA GLU A 20 -1.57 -0.02 14.50
C GLU A 20 -1.38 -0.63 13.11
N ARG A 21 -1.59 -1.94 12.94
CA ARG A 21 -1.58 -2.62 11.64
C ARG A 21 -2.56 -1.99 10.64
N ARG A 22 -3.73 -1.54 11.10
CA ARG A 22 -4.73 -0.83 10.27
C ARG A 22 -4.41 0.65 10.06
N ARG A 23 -3.67 1.28 10.97
CA ARG A 23 -3.36 2.72 10.97
C ARG A 23 -2.00 3.05 10.35
N ILE A 24 -1.28 2.07 9.80
CA ILE A 24 -0.19 2.38 8.86
C ILE A 24 -0.82 2.72 7.50
N ALA A 25 -1.55 3.83 7.45
CA ALA A 25 -1.59 4.63 6.24
C ALA A 25 -0.15 5.12 6.05
N LEU A 26 0.69 4.26 5.48
CA LEU A 26 2.06 4.60 5.10
C LEU A 26 1.93 5.88 4.29
N ASN A 27 2.64 6.94 4.71
CA ASN A 27 2.73 8.15 3.89
C ASN A 27 3.15 7.72 2.48
N GLN A 28 2.63 8.32 1.41
CA GLN A 28 2.94 7.91 0.03
C GLN A 28 4.45 7.71 -0.24
N SER A 29 5.31 8.47 0.45
CA SER A 29 6.77 8.29 0.43
C SER A 29 7.23 6.91 0.92
N GLN A 30 6.61 6.36 1.96
CA GLN A 30 6.92 5.04 2.48
C GLN A 30 6.38 3.91 1.59
N TRP A 31 5.30 4.13 0.84
CA TRP A 31 4.91 3.21 -0.24
C TRP A 31 5.93 3.24 -1.37
N TRP A 32 6.37 4.43 -1.76
CA TRP A 32 7.37 4.58 -2.81
C TRP A 32 8.65 3.80 -2.50
N GLU A 33 9.14 3.82 -1.26
CA GLU A 33 10.35 3.07 -0.86
C GLU A 33 10.20 1.55 -0.92
N ARG A 34 8.97 1.01 -0.98
CA ARG A 34 8.73 -0.44 -1.08
C ARG A 34 8.74 -0.96 -2.52
N LEU A 35 8.72 -0.07 -3.50
CA LEU A 35 8.72 -0.43 -4.91
C LEU A 35 10.12 -0.76 -5.41
N SER A 36 10.21 -1.75 -6.31
CA SER A 36 11.42 -1.97 -7.10
C SER A 36 11.73 -0.77 -8.00
N MET A 37 12.95 -0.69 -8.52
CA MET A 37 13.31 0.41 -9.44
C MET A 37 12.44 0.37 -10.71
N ASP A 38 12.14 -0.82 -11.22
CA ASP A 38 11.32 -1.03 -12.41
C ASP A 38 9.86 -0.64 -12.14
N GLN A 39 9.34 -0.93 -10.95
CA GLN A 39 8.04 -0.45 -10.51
C GLN A 39 7.97 1.07 -10.40
N LYS A 40 8.98 1.70 -9.81
CA LYS A 40 9.09 3.17 -9.73
C LYS A 40 9.08 3.77 -11.13
N PHE A 41 9.81 3.18 -12.07
CA PHE A 41 9.81 3.60 -13.47
C PHE A 41 8.44 3.45 -14.12
N GLY A 42 7.76 2.31 -13.96
CA GLY A 42 6.41 2.07 -14.47
C GLY A 42 5.40 3.08 -13.96
N ILE A 43 5.43 3.39 -12.65
CA ILE A 43 4.58 4.44 -12.06
C ILE A 43 4.88 5.81 -12.67
N TYR A 44 6.15 6.19 -12.83
CA TYR A 44 6.52 7.46 -13.47
C TYR A 44 6.01 7.57 -14.92
N GLN A 45 5.98 6.47 -15.67
CA GLN A 45 5.40 6.49 -17.02
C GLN A 45 3.89 6.71 -16.96
N LEU A 46 3.21 6.03 -16.04
CA LEU A 46 1.76 6.12 -15.86
C LEU A 46 1.29 7.49 -15.35
N GLN A 47 2.09 8.18 -14.55
CA GLN A 47 1.81 9.56 -14.12
C GLN A 47 1.63 10.53 -15.29
N LYS A 48 2.34 10.32 -16.41
CA LYS A 48 2.19 11.14 -17.63
C LYS A 48 0.79 11.02 -18.25
N PHE A 49 0.06 9.95 -17.93
CA PHE A 49 -1.29 9.67 -18.40
C PHE A 49 -2.36 9.91 -17.32
N GLY A 50 -1.97 10.51 -16.19
CA GLY A 50 -2.87 10.89 -15.10
C GLY A 50 -3.16 9.78 -14.09
N TYR A 51 -2.35 8.73 -14.05
CA TYR A 51 -2.44 7.71 -13.01
C TYR A 51 -1.57 8.06 -11.82
N ASP A 52 -2.12 7.93 -10.62
CA ASP A 52 -1.38 8.09 -9.37
C ASP A 52 -1.29 6.77 -8.62
N LEU A 53 -0.21 6.58 -7.85
CA LEU A 53 -0.06 5.42 -6.97
C LEU A 53 -1.15 5.46 -5.88
N ALA A 54 -2.05 4.48 -5.91
CA ALA A 54 -3.17 4.38 -4.98
C ALA A 54 -2.77 3.62 -3.71
N PHE A 55 -2.17 2.44 -3.86
CA PHE A 55 -1.68 1.61 -2.76
C PHE A 55 -0.79 0.48 -3.31
N ILE A 56 -0.15 -0.27 -2.42
CA ILE A 56 0.60 -1.48 -2.76
C ILE A 56 -0.10 -2.69 -2.15
N ARG A 57 -0.27 -3.74 -2.95
CA ARG A 57 -0.76 -5.04 -2.50
C ARG A 57 0.41 -6.00 -2.39
N ASN A 58 0.59 -6.66 -1.25
CA ASN A 58 1.56 -7.76 -1.16
C ASN A 58 0.92 -9.02 -1.74
N THR A 59 1.58 -9.64 -2.72
CA THR A 59 1.21 -10.91 -3.35
C THR A 59 2.27 -11.96 -3.08
N GLU A 60 2.02 -13.22 -3.46
CA GLU A 60 3.02 -14.30 -3.34
C GLU A 60 4.28 -14.00 -4.18
N ASP A 61 4.10 -13.35 -5.33
CA ASP A 61 5.17 -12.95 -6.25
C ASP A 61 5.86 -11.63 -5.86
N GLY A 62 5.44 -11.02 -4.74
CA GLY A 62 6.01 -9.77 -4.22
C GLY A 62 5.03 -8.59 -4.22
N PRO A 63 5.52 -7.37 -4.01
CA PRO A 63 4.68 -6.18 -3.99
C PRO A 63 4.13 -5.90 -5.39
N LEU A 64 2.83 -5.69 -5.49
CA LEU A 64 2.11 -5.26 -6.69
C LEU A 64 1.66 -3.81 -6.49
N ALA A 65 2.19 -2.89 -7.28
CA ALA A 65 1.80 -1.49 -7.22
C ALA A 65 0.45 -1.31 -7.92
N ILE A 66 -0.49 -0.63 -7.27
CA ILE A 66 -1.80 -0.32 -7.83
C ILE A 66 -1.87 1.18 -8.11
N ALA A 67 -2.03 1.54 -9.38
CA ALA A 67 -2.21 2.91 -9.83
C ALA A 67 -3.66 3.15 -10.25
N ARG A 68 -4.14 4.39 -10.11
CA ARG A 68 -5.54 4.76 -10.37
C ARG A 68 -5.62 6.06 -11.16
N ARG A 69 -6.56 6.10 -12.11
CA ARG A 69 -7.00 7.30 -12.83
C ARG A 69 -8.51 7.35 -12.86
N GLY A 70 -9.13 8.16 -12.00
CA GLY A 70 -10.60 8.25 -11.91
C GLY A 70 -11.22 6.93 -11.45
N HIS A 71 -11.85 6.19 -12.37
CA HIS A 71 -12.39 4.84 -12.11
C HIS A 71 -11.53 3.72 -12.73
N ASP A 72 -10.51 4.07 -13.52
CA ASP A 72 -9.60 3.12 -14.15
C ASP A 72 -8.48 2.76 -13.17
N PHE A 73 -8.01 1.52 -13.27
CA PHE A 73 -6.88 1.01 -12.49
C PHE A 73 -5.83 0.40 -13.40
N ALA A 74 -4.59 0.49 -12.97
CA ALA A 74 -3.46 -0.20 -13.57
C ALA A 74 -2.63 -0.88 -12.48
N THR A 75 -1.96 -1.97 -12.82
CA THR A 75 -1.01 -2.64 -11.92
C THR A 75 0.38 -2.66 -12.50
N ILE A 76 1.37 -2.60 -11.62
CA ILE A 76 2.79 -2.71 -11.97
C ILE A 76 3.41 -3.79 -11.07
N ASP A 77 3.85 -4.90 -11.66
CA ASP A 77 4.49 -6.00 -10.93
C ASP A 77 5.96 -5.73 -10.61
N GLY A 78 6.65 -6.66 -9.95
CA GLY A 78 8.02 -6.46 -9.50
C GLY A 78 9.04 -6.19 -10.61
N GLU A 79 8.76 -6.63 -11.84
CA GLU A 79 9.60 -6.47 -13.04
C GLU A 79 9.26 -5.19 -13.82
N GLY A 80 8.26 -4.43 -13.36
CA GLY A 80 7.84 -3.18 -13.99
C GLY A 80 6.83 -3.37 -15.12
N GLU A 81 6.30 -4.58 -15.31
CA GLU A 81 5.29 -4.84 -16.33
C GLU A 81 3.97 -4.19 -15.96
N VAL A 82 3.39 -3.46 -16.91
CA VAL A 82 2.20 -2.64 -16.70
C VAL A 82 0.98 -3.33 -17.29
N ASN A 83 -0.02 -3.59 -16.44
CA ASN A 83 -1.35 -4.03 -16.88
C ASN A 83 -2.37 -2.90 -16.68
N LEU A 84 -2.87 -2.33 -17.78
CA LEU A 84 -3.87 -1.25 -17.78
C LEU A 84 -5.32 -1.73 -17.65
N ASN A 85 -5.56 -3.04 -17.70
CA ASN A 85 -6.89 -3.62 -17.56
C ASN A 85 -6.86 -4.82 -16.59
N PRO A 86 -6.47 -4.57 -15.32
CA PRO A 86 -6.28 -5.64 -14.36
C PRO A 86 -7.65 -6.15 -13.86
N ASP A 87 -7.77 -7.46 -13.67
CA ASP A 87 -8.96 -8.08 -13.11
C ASP A 87 -8.98 -7.92 -11.57
N ILE A 88 -9.26 -6.70 -11.12
CA ILE A 88 -9.33 -6.33 -9.70
C ILE A 88 -10.78 -6.18 -9.29
N THR A 89 -11.29 -7.13 -8.51
CA THR A 89 -12.57 -6.97 -7.83
C THR A 89 -12.38 -6.20 -6.53
N PHE A 90 -12.88 -4.96 -6.47
CA PHE A 90 -13.01 -4.25 -5.20
C PHE A 90 -14.18 -4.84 -4.41
N ARG A 91 -13.99 -5.04 -3.11
CA ARG A 91 -15.07 -5.30 -2.16
C ARG A 91 -15.18 -4.06 -1.28
N ASP A 92 -16.30 -3.35 -1.41
CA ASP A 92 -16.71 -2.30 -0.48
C ASP A 92 -17.08 -2.90 0.89
#